data_AF-A0A229QY35-F1
#
_entry.id   AF-A0A229QY35-F1
#
_cell.length_a   1.000
_cell.length_b   1.000
_cell.length_c   1.000
_cell.angle_alpha   90.00
_cell.angle_beta   90.00
_cell.angle_gamma   90.00
#
_symmetry.space_group_name_H-M   'P 1'
#
loop_
_entity.id
_entity.type
_entity.pdbx_description
1 polymer ?
#
loop_
_entity_poly.entity_id
_entity_poly.type
_entity_poly.pdbx_seq_one_letter_code
_entity_poly.pdbx_strand_id
1 'polypeptide(L)'
;KVADVRRNLARDPSAPVPDPEPEPDGPWNPTFEEVEKADRSRRLSRLFEVLSAKQRDVLVLRVIHGFSAEETANTLGMASAGAVRVTQHRALNELRRVLREDPGYAGGFAIF
;
A
#
# COMPACT_ATOMS: atom_id res chain seq x y z
N LYS A 1 -35.79 -31.37 -47.74
CA LYS A 1 -35.14 -31.63 -46.43
C LYS A 1 -34.08 -30.54 -46.19
N VAL A 2 -34.52 -29.30 -45.92
CA VAL A 2 -33.65 -28.10 -45.75
C VAL A 2 -34.23 -27.19 -44.64
N ALA A 3 -34.87 -27.79 -43.63
CA ALA A 3 -35.48 -27.05 -42.52
C ALA A 3 -34.64 -27.14 -41.23
N ASP A 4 -33.85 -28.20 -41.04
CA ASP A 4 -33.13 -28.43 -39.77
C ASP A 4 -31.71 -27.88 -39.71
N VAL A 5 -31.15 -27.38 -40.81
CA VAL A 5 -29.76 -26.88 -40.81
C VAL A 5 -29.64 -25.48 -40.16
N ARG A 6 -30.74 -24.73 -40.06
CA ARG A 6 -30.74 -23.37 -39.50
C ARG A 6 -30.95 -23.29 -37.97
N ARG A 7 -31.16 -24.42 -37.28
CA ARG A 7 -31.38 -24.42 -35.83
C ARG A 7 -30.09 -24.54 -35.01
N ASN A 8 -28.98 -24.98 -35.62
CA ASN A 8 -27.74 -25.29 -34.89
C ASN A 8 -26.72 -24.14 -34.83
N LEU A 9 -26.99 -22.99 -35.46
CA LEU A 9 -26.11 -21.81 -35.46
C LEU A 9 -26.49 -20.75 -34.41
N ALA A 10 -27.65 -20.89 -33.75
CA ALA A 10 -28.13 -19.92 -32.76
C ALA A 10 -27.61 -20.19 -31.34
N ARG A 11 -26.81 -21.25 -31.14
CA ARG A 11 -26.16 -21.60 -29.88
C ARG A 11 -24.67 -21.84 -30.12
N ASP A 12 -24.01 -20.89 -30.76
CA ASP A 12 -22.55 -20.82 -30.72
C ASP A 12 -22.13 -19.99 -29.50
N PRO A 13 -21.68 -20.61 -28.39
CA PRO A 13 -21.14 -19.90 -27.22
C PRO A 13 -19.79 -19.22 -27.51
N SER A 14 -19.23 -19.37 -28.72
CA SER A 14 -18.04 -18.67 -29.18
C SER A 14 -18.31 -17.28 -29.76
N ALA A 15 -19.56 -16.82 -29.78
CA ALA A 15 -19.85 -15.44 -30.16
C ALA A 15 -19.12 -14.49 -29.18
N PRO A 16 -18.26 -13.57 -29.66
CA PRO A 16 -17.57 -12.61 -28.79
C PRO A 16 -18.62 -11.81 -28.02
N VAL A 17 -18.68 -12.00 -26.70
CA VAL A 17 -19.47 -11.13 -25.84
C VAL A 17 -18.78 -9.76 -25.90
N PRO A 18 -19.51 -8.67 -26.19
CA PRO A 18 -18.95 -7.33 -26.07
C PRO A 18 -18.35 -7.17 -24.69
N ASP A 19 -17.10 -6.70 -24.60
CA ASP A 19 -16.53 -6.39 -23.30
C ASP A 19 -17.50 -5.47 -22.56
N PRO A 20 -17.85 -5.78 -21.30
CA PRO A 20 -18.75 -4.93 -20.53
C PRO A 20 -18.14 -3.52 -20.47
N GLU A 21 -18.97 -2.51 -20.72
CA GLU A 21 -18.55 -1.13 -20.49
C GLU A 21 -18.09 -1.00 -19.03
N PRO A 22 -16.94 -0.33 -18.77
CA PRO A 22 -16.45 -0.20 -17.41
C PRO A 22 -17.54 0.46 -16.56
N GLU A 23 -17.94 -0.22 -15.49
CA GLU A 23 -18.91 0.34 -14.55
C GLU A 23 -18.36 1.66 -14.00
N PRO A 24 -19.20 2.71 -13.91
CA PRO A 24 -18.76 3.98 -13.37
C PRO A 24 -18.33 3.81 -11.90
N ASP A 25 -17.34 4.59 -11.50
CA ASP A 25 -16.87 4.61 -10.11
C ASP A 25 -18.02 4.96 -9.15
N GLY A 26 -18.04 4.32 -7.99
CA GLY A 26 -19.08 4.52 -6.99
C GLY A 26 -18.74 3.90 -5.63
N PRO A 27 -19.61 4.06 -4.62
CA PRO A 27 -19.33 3.60 -3.25
C PRO A 27 -19.03 2.09 -3.11
N TRP A 28 -19.48 1.30 -4.10
CA TRP A 28 -19.29 -0.15 -4.18
C TRP A 28 -18.32 -0.56 -5.30
N ASN A 29 -17.82 0.42 -6.07
CA ASN A 29 -16.87 0.25 -7.17
C ASN A 29 -15.81 1.36 -7.04
N PRO A 30 -14.81 1.19 -6.15
CA PRO A 30 -13.82 2.23 -5.88
C PRO A 30 -12.98 2.51 -7.12
N THR A 31 -12.61 3.77 -7.33
CA THR A 31 -11.72 4.15 -8.42
C THR A 31 -10.38 3.42 -8.28
N PHE A 32 -9.70 3.14 -9.39
CA PHE A 32 -8.35 2.57 -9.38
C PHE A 32 -7.39 3.34 -8.45
N GLU A 33 -7.45 4.67 -8.43
CA GLU A 33 -6.67 5.52 -7.52
C GLU A 33 -6.96 5.23 -6.03
N GLU A 34 -8.22 5.01 -5.67
CA GLU A 34 -8.62 4.71 -4.29
C GLU A 34 -8.11 3.33 -3.85
N VAL A 35 -8.16 2.34 -4.75
CA VAL A 35 -7.61 1.00 -4.52
C VAL A 35 -6.09 1.08 -4.30
N GLU A 36 -5.37 1.79 -5.17
CA GLU A 36 -3.92 2.01 -5.05
C GLU A 36 -3.54 2.71 -3.75
N LYS A 37 -4.30 3.74 -3.36
CA LYS A 37 -4.07 4.47 -2.11
C LYS A 37 -4.31 3.56 -0.89
N ALA A 38 -5.41 2.82 -0.88
CA ALA A 38 -5.73 1.90 0.21
C ALA A 38 -4.67 0.80 0.34
N ASP A 39 -4.18 0.27 -0.77
CA ASP A 39 -3.10 -0.72 -0.76
C ASP A 39 -1.79 -0.13 -0.24
N ARG A 40 -1.39 1.07 -0.71
CA ARG A 40 -0.23 1.78 -0.17
C ARG A 40 -0.33 2.01 1.34
N SER A 41 -1.48 2.44 1.84
CA SER A 41 -1.73 2.63 3.28
C SER A 41 -1.62 1.32 4.07
N ARG A 42 -2.18 0.21 3.54
CA ARG A 42 -2.05 -1.12 4.15
C ARG A 42 -0.59 -1.60 4.23
N ARG A 43 0.20 -1.36 3.17
CA ARG A 43 1.62 -1.73 3.14
C ARG A 43 2.45 -0.94 4.17
N LEU A 44 2.23 0.38 4.27
CA LEU A 44 2.89 1.22 5.29
C LEU A 44 2.49 0.82 6.71
N SER A 45 1.22 0.49 6.93
CA SER A 45 0.72 0.04 8.23
C SER A 45 1.44 -1.23 8.70
N ARG A 46 1.57 -2.23 7.81
CA ARG A 46 2.34 -3.46 8.09
C ARG A 46 3.80 -3.18 8.44
N LEU A 47 4.48 -2.32 7.67
CA LEU A 47 5.86 -1.93 8.01
C LEU A 47 5.98 -1.26 9.38
N PHE A 48 4.99 -0.48 9.78
CA PHE A 48 5.01 0.18 11.09
C PHE A 48 4.68 -0.77 12.25
N GLU A 49 4.14 -1.97 12.00
CA GLU A 49 3.89 -2.98 13.03
C GLU A 49 5.18 -3.56 13.62
N VAL A 50 6.28 -3.62 12.85
CA VAL A 50 7.58 -4.11 13.36
C VAL A 50 8.32 -3.09 14.22
N LEU A 51 7.88 -1.83 14.20
CA LEU A 51 8.50 -0.75 14.96
C LEU A 51 7.90 -0.66 16.36
N SER A 52 8.75 -0.39 17.35
CA SER A 52 8.27 0.07 18.65
C SER A 52 7.45 1.36 18.50
N ALA A 53 6.50 1.61 19.41
CA ALA A 53 5.69 2.83 19.41
C ALA A 53 6.55 4.09 19.28
N LYS A 54 7.64 4.17 20.06
CA LYS A 54 8.57 5.30 20.03
C LYS A 54 9.26 5.47 18.66
N GLN A 55 9.65 4.39 17.99
CA GLN A 55 10.23 4.46 16.65
C GLN A 55 9.21 4.94 15.61
N ARG A 56 7.97 4.44 15.70
CA ARG A 56 6.86 4.85 14.84
C ARG A 56 6.56 6.33 15.01
N ASP A 57 6.40 6.81 16.24
CA ASP A 57 6.09 8.21 16.53
C ASP A 57 7.19 9.15 16.02
N VAL A 58 8.46 8.77 16.20
CA VAL A 58 9.59 9.51 15.64
C VAL A 58 9.50 9.61 14.12
N LEU A 59 9.19 8.53 13.41
CA LEU A 59 9.07 8.56 11.96
C LEU A 59 7.84 9.34 11.48
N VAL A 60 6.71 9.24 12.17
CA VAL A 60 5.49 9.99 11.85
C VAL A 60 5.77 11.49 11.93
N LEU A 61 6.33 11.98 13.04
CA LEU A 61 6.64 13.41 13.16
C LEU A 61 7.71 13.87 12.16
N ARG A 62 8.78 13.09 11.99
CA ARG A 62 9.92 13.49 11.15
C ARG A 62 9.63 13.44 9.65
N VAL A 63 8.85 12.45 9.18
CA VAL A 63 8.67 12.17 7.75
C VAL A 63 7.30 12.63 7.25
N ILE A 64 6.24 12.36 8.01
CA ILE A 64 4.88 12.69 7.58
C ILE A 64 4.56 14.15 7.90
N HIS A 65 4.92 14.62 9.10
CA HIS A 65 4.68 16.00 9.51
C HIS A 65 5.86 16.95 9.23
N GLY A 66 7.03 16.42 8.87
CA GLY A 66 8.20 17.22 8.51
C GLY A 66 8.86 17.96 9.68
N PHE A 67 8.56 17.59 10.92
CA PHE A 67 9.15 18.24 12.11
C PHE A 67 10.65 18.07 12.08
N SER A 68 11.42 19.06 12.55
CA SER A 68 12.86 18.95 12.81
C SER A 68 13.16 17.93 13.93
N ALA A 69 14.43 17.54 14.08
CA ALA A 69 14.83 16.64 15.16
C ALA A 69 14.67 17.27 16.56
N GLU A 70 14.79 18.60 16.65
CA GLU A 70 14.57 19.35 17.89
C GLU A 70 13.09 19.44 18.22
N GLU A 71 12.24 19.82 17.27
CA GLU A 71 10.77 19.85 17.45
C GLU A 71 10.22 18.46 17.81
N THR A 72 10.73 17.42 17.16
CA THR A 72 10.36 16.02 17.49
C THR A 72 10.78 15.66 18.91
N ALA A 73 11.99 16.05 19.34
CA ALA A 73 12.47 15.77 20.69
C ALA A 73 11.58 16.45 21.74
N ASN A 74 11.23 17.70 21.50
CA ASN A 74 10.33 18.46 22.37
C ASN A 74 8.92 17.84 22.40
N THR A 75 8.39 17.45 21.25
CA THR A 75 7.04 16.86 21.13
C THR A 75 6.93 15.50 21.82
N LEU A 76 7.98 14.66 21.72
CA LEU A 76 7.98 13.31 22.28
C LEU A 76 8.65 13.19 23.65
N GLY A 77 9.05 14.32 24.27
CA GLY A 77 9.76 14.32 25.56
C GLY A 77 11.09 13.55 25.52
N MET A 78 11.81 13.59 24.39
CA MET A 78 13.10 12.91 24.24
C MET A 78 14.25 13.81 24.69
N ALA A 79 15.27 13.19 25.31
CA ALA A 79 16.38 13.91 25.94
C ALA A 79 17.17 14.86 25.01
N SER A 80 17.18 14.61 23.70
CA SER A 80 17.85 15.49 22.73
C SER A 80 17.45 15.17 21.28
N ALA A 81 17.75 16.10 20.37
CA ALA A 81 17.71 15.85 18.93
C ALA A 81 18.66 14.71 18.50
N GLY A 82 19.74 14.45 19.25
CA GLY A 82 20.61 13.29 19.05
C GLY A 82 19.88 11.97 19.30
N ALA A 83 19.10 11.89 20.40
CA ALA A 83 18.29 10.72 20.71
C ALA A 83 17.23 10.45 19.62
N VAL A 84 16.64 11.50 19.03
CA VAL A 84 15.72 11.39 17.89
C VAL A 84 16.43 10.78 16.69
N ARG A 85 17.60 11.31 16.30
CA ARG A 85 18.37 10.78 15.15
C ARG A 85 18.76 9.31 15.34
N VAL A 86 19.18 8.93 16.55
CA VAL A 86 19.49 7.52 16.86
C VAL A 86 18.24 6.65 16.76
N THR A 87 17.11 7.11 17.30
CA THR A 87 15.85 6.35 17.24
C THR A 87 15.35 6.20 15.80
N GLN A 88 15.40 7.27 15.01
CA GLN A 88 15.10 7.26 13.57
C GLN A 88 16.02 6.29 12.82
N HIS A 89 17.33 6.34 13.09
CA HIS A 89 18.30 5.44 12.46
C HIS A 89 17.97 3.97 12.74
N ARG A 90 17.68 3.64 14.01
CA ARG A 90 17.28 2.29 14.42
C ARG A 90 15.97 1.86 13.75
N ALA A 91 14.98 2.74 13.69
CA ALA A 91 13.71 2.47 13.02
C ALA A 91 13.92 2.15 11.54
N LEU A 92 14.67 2.98 10.81
CA LEU A 92 14.95 2.76 9.39
C LEU A 92 15.76 1.48 9.14
N ASN A 93 16.71 1.14 10.03
CA ASN A 93 17.45 -0.11 9.90
C ASN A 93 16.55 -1.33 10.11
N GLU A 94 15.61 -1.26 11.05
CA GLU A 94 14.67 -2.36 11.28
C GLU A 94 13.75 -2.58 10.07
N LEU A 95 13.21 -1.49 9.50
CA LEU A 95 12.43 -1.58 8.27
C LEU A 95 13.24 -2.17 7.11
N ARG A 96 14.51 -1.73 6.94
CA ARG A 96 15.40 -2.28 5.90
C ARG A 96 15.70 -3.76 6.14
N ARG A 97 15.88 -4.18 7.40
CA ARG A 97 16.14 -5.58 7.76
C ARG A 97 14.96 -6.45 7.34
N VAL A 98 13.75 -6.07 7.73
CA VAL A 98 12.52 -6.80 7.38
C VAL A 98 12.33 -6.88 5.87
N LEU A 99 12.51 -5.77 5.15
CA LEU A 99 12.39 -5.76 3.68
C LEU A 99 13.48 -6.58 2.97
N ARG A 100 14.67 -6.76 3.58
CA ARG A 100 15.72 -7.63 3.03
C ARG A 100 15.44 -9.10 3.27
N GLU A 101 14.91 -9.45 4.43
CA GLU A 101 14.58 -10.82 4.82
C GLU A 101 13.32 -11.32 4.11
N ASP A 102 12.33 -10.44 3.95
CA ASP A 102 11.08 -10.71 3.23
C ASP A 102 10.71 -9.49 2.35
N PRO A 103 11.16 -9.48 1.08
CA PRO A 103 10.79 -8.43 0.12
C PRO A 103 9.27 -8.36 -0.13
N GLY A 104 8.53 -9.43 0.16
CA GLY A 104 7.08 -9.52 0.08
C GLY A 104 6.35 -8.95 1.30
N TYR A 105 7.05 -8.65 2.39
CA TYR A 105 6.46 -8.23 3.67
C TYR A 105 5.51 -7.02 3.52
N ALA A 106 5.92 -6.05 2.71
CA ALA A 106 5.13 -4.87 2.36
C ALA A 106 4.42 -4.99 1.01
N GLY A 107 4.07 -6.20 0.56
CA GLY A 107 3.34 -6.43 -0.70
C GLY A 107 4.17 -6.15 -1.96
N GLY A 108 5.48 -6.43 -1.92
CA GLY A 108 6.40 -6.13 -3.03
C GLY A 108 6.76 -4.66 -3.05
N PHE A 109 7.69 -4.27 -2.18
CA PHE A 109 8.33 -2.96 -2.26
C PHE A 109 9.54 -3.12 -3.20
N ALA A 110 9.35 -2.88 -4.49
CA ALA A 110 10.47 -2.74 -5.41
C ALA A 110 11.19 -1.43 -5.06
N ILE A 111 12.24 -1.51 -4.25
CA ILE A 111 13.20 -0.42 -4.09
C ILE A 111 14.00 -0.41 -5.39
N PHE A 112 13.57 0.44 -6.33
CA PHE A 112 14.33 0.73 -7.55
C PHE A 112 15.57 1.57 -7.24
#